data_AF-A0A937TSG7-F1
#
_entry.id   AF-A0A937TSG7-F1
#
_cell.length_a   1.000
_cell.length_b   1.000
_cell.length_c   1.000
_cell.angle_alpha   90.00
_cell.angle_beta   90.00
_cell.angle_gamma   90.00
#
_symmetry.space_group_name_H-M   'P 1'
#
loop_
_entity.id
_entity.type
_entity.pdbx_description
1 polymer ?
#
loop_
_entity_poly.entity_id
_entity_poly.type
_entity_poly.pdbx_seq_one_letter_code
_entity_poly.pdbx_strand_id
1 'polypeptide(L)'
;MKRKPFQKKVDRLWQSAKKDLDKILRDAVDLVKKGEHYIKDKSEEGKIALEIATLTLQREKSYYELGKALVKFPKSKWGNSQKLANLLKSIKSANLKIKKKKKK
;
A
#
# COMPACT_ATOMS: atom_id res chain seq x y z
N MET A 1 20.67 53.51 -39.48
CA MET A 1 20.18 53.14 -38.12
C MET A 1 18.91 52.26 -38.21
N LYS A 2 19.01 50.92 -38.12
CA LYS A 2 17.82 50.02 -38.05
C LYS A 2 18.00 48.85 -37.04
N ARG A 3 18.88 48.99 -36.04
CA ARG A 3 19.18 47.92 -35.06
C ARG A 3 18.11 47.75 -33.96
N LYS A 4 17.41 48.82 -33.59
CA LYS A 4 16.42 48.86 -32.49
C LYS A 4 15.20 47.91 -32.62
N PRO A 5 14.56 47.72 -33.80
CA PRO A 5 13.38 46.86 -33.90
C PRO A 5 13.69 45.36 -33.92
N PHE A 6 14.85 44.95 -34.44
CA PHE A 6 15.26 43.54 -34.46
C PHE A 6 15.63 43.06 -33.05
N GLN A 7 16.42 43.84 -32.31
CA GLN A 7 16.75 43.56 -30.90
C GLN A 7 15.48 43.42 -30.05
N LYS A 8 14.50 44.33 -30.20
CA LYS A 8 13.20 44.21 -29.51
C LYS A 8 12.42 42.94 -29.82
N LYS A 9 12.52 42.40 -31.05
CA LYS A 9 11.88 41.12 -31.42
C LYS A 9 12.60 39.93 -30.78
N VAL A 10 13.93 39.95 -30.80
CA VAL A 10 14.76 38.92 -30.13
C VAL A 10 14.50 38.91 -28.63
N ASP A 11 14.46 40.08 -27.99
CA ASP A 11 14.18 40.19 -26.56
C ASP A 11 12.78 39.65 -26.20
N ARG A 12 11.76 39.93 -27.01
CA ARG A 12 10.41 39.37 -26.77
C ARG A 12 10.38 37.84 -26.93
N LEU A 13 11.05 37.31 -27.95
CA LEU A 13 11.16 35.87 -28.17
C LEU A 13 11.89 35.21 -27.00
N TRP A 14 12.98 35.81 -26.53
CA TRP A 14 13.71 35.32 -25.36
C TRP A 14 12.85 35.32 -24.09
N GLN A 15 12.11 36.41 -23.84
CA GLN A 15 11.21 36.49 -22.69
C GLN A 15 10.06 35.48 -22.75
N SER A 16 9.51 35.21 -23.95
CA SER A 16 8.51 34.16 -24.14
C SER A 16 9.09 32.78 -23.89
N ALA A 17 10.22 32.46 -24.52
CA ALA A 17 10.91 31.18 -24.34
C ALA A 17 11.28 30.93 -22.87
N LYS A 18 11.72 31.98 -22.16
CA LYS A 18 12.00 31.90 -20.72
C LYS A 18 10.75 31.57 -19.91
N LYS A 19 9.61 32.21 -20.20
CA LYS A 19 8.32 31.90 -19.54
C LYS A 19 7.86 30.47 -19.82
N ASP A 20 8.03 30.00 -21.05
CA ASP A 20 7.67 28.65 -21.44
C ASP A 20 8.56 27.61 -20.74
N LEU A 21 9.86 27.88 -20.63
CA LEU A 21 10.79 27.05 -19.85
C LEU A 21 10.44 27.03 -18.35
N ASP A 22 10.14 28.19 -17.75
CA ASP A 22 9.70 28.29 -16.36
C ASP A 22 8.38 27.55 -16.10
N LYS A 23 7.51 27.48 -17.12
CA LYS A 23 6.26 26.71 -17.05
C LYS A 23 6.54 25.22 -17.14
N ILE A 24 7.36 24.77 -18.09
CA ILE A 24 7.76 23.38 -18.24
C ILE A 24 8.43 22.86 -16.97
N LEU A 25 9.33 23.66 -16.37
CA LEU A 25 9.98 23.31 -15.11
C LEU A 25 8.97 23.13 -13.97
N ARG A 26 7.98 24.02 -13.86
CA ARG A 26 6.91 23.90 -12.86
C ARG A 26 6.06 22.66 -13.08
N ASP A 27 5.63 22.43 -14.31
CA ASP A 27 4.81 21.27 -14.67
C ASP A 27 5.57 19.96 -14.41
N ALA A 28 6.88 19.92 -14.69
CA ALA A 28 7.74 18.78 -14.38
C ALA A 28 7.86 18.53 -12.88
N VAL A 29 8.07 19.57 -12.07
CA VAL A 29 8.12 19.47 -10.60
C VAL A 29 6.79 18.94 -10.05
N ASP A 30 5.66 19.44 -10.54
CA ASP A 30 4.34 19.00 -10.10
C ASP A 30 4.06 17.55 -10.51
N LEU A 31 4.53 17.13 -11.69
CA LEU A 31 4.40 15.75 -12.16
C LEU A 31 5.24 14.80 -11.30
N VAL A 32 6.47 15.18 -10.95
CA VAL A 32 7.32 14.40 -10.02
C VAL A 32 6.63 14.25 -8.67
N LYS A 33 6.13 15.33 -8.07
CA LYS A 33 5.39 15.28 -6.79
C LYS A 33 4.17 14.37 -6.85
N LYS A 34 3.40 14.43 -7.94
CA LYS A 34 2.25 13.54 -8.16
C LYS A 34 2.69 12.08 -8.27
N GLY A 35 3.80 11.82 -8.96
CA GLY A 35 4.41 10.50 -9.06
C GLY A 35 4.84 9.95 -7.70
N GLU A 36 5.52 10.75 -6.88
CA GLU A 36 5.92 10.38 -5.53
C GLU A 36 4.72 10.04 -4.64
N HIS A 37 3.68 10.89 -4.66
CA HIS A 37 2.44 10.64 -3.94
C HIS A 37 1.77 9.33 -4.39
N TYR A 38 1.65 9.12 -5.70
CA TYR A 38 1.06 7.90 -6.25
C TYR A 38 1.83 6.63 -5.82
N ILE A 39 3.16 6.66 -5.90
CA ILE A 39 4.00 5.54 -5.46
C ILE A 39 3.82 5.28 -3.97
N LYS A 40 3.76 6.33 -3.16
CA LYS A 40 3.53 6.21 -1.72
C LYS A 40 2.18 5.56 -1.42
N ASP A 41 1.11 6.03 -2.06
CA ASP A 41 -0.24 5.49 -1.86
C ASP A 41 -0.30 4.01 -2.27
N LYS A 42 0.28 3.66 -3.43
CA LYS A 42 0.35 2.26 -3.88
C LYS A 42 1.22 1.37 -3.00
N SER A 43 2.28 1.91 -2.42
CA SER A 43 3.11 1.21 -1.44
C SER A 43 2.34 0.93 -0.15
N GLU A 44 1.56 1.90 0.34
CA GLU A 44 0.71 1.73 1.52
C GLU A 44 -0.42 0.70 1.27
N GLU A 45 -1.09 0.77 0.12
CA GLU A 45 -2.06 -0.25 -0.31
C GLU A 45 -1.43 -1.66 -0.34
N GLY A 46 -0.25 -1.77 -0.96
CA GLY A 46 0.50 -3.03 -1.08
C GLY A 46 0.89 -3.60 0.29
N LYS A 47 1.35 -2.75 1.21
CA LYS A 47 1.67 -3.14 2.59
C LYS A 47 0.44 -3.70 3.30
N ILE A 48 -0.72 -3.05 3.19
CA ILE A 48 -1.96 -3.53 3.79
C ILE A 48 -2.35 -4.90 3.21
N ALA A 49 -2.25 -5.07 1.89
CA ALA A 49 -2.55 -6.33 1.22
C ALA A 49 -1.64 -7.47 1.71
N LEU A 50 -0.33 -7.22 1.82
CA LEU A 50 0.65 -8.20 2.32
C LEU A 50 0.39 -8.57 3.79
N GLU A 51 0.03 -7.60 4.63
CA GLU A 51 -0.34 -7.86 6.02
C GLU A 51 -1.60 -8.72 6.11
N ILE A 52 -2.60 -8.49 5.27
CA ILE A 52 -3.81 -9.32 5.19
C ILE A 52 -3.47 -10.73 4.72
N ALA A 53 -2.63 -10.87 3.69
CA ALA A 53 -2.18 -12.17 3.19
C ALA A 53 -1.45 -12.96 4.29
N THR A 54 -0.52 -12.31 4.99
CA THR A 54 0.23 -12.92 6.10
C THR A 54 -0.70 -13.41 7.21
N LEU A 55 -1.67 -12.59 7.63
CA LEU A 55 -2.66 -12.99 8.64
C LEU A 55 -3.54 -14.16 8.16
N THR A 56 -3.86 -14.19 6.87
CA THR A 56 -4.67 -15.28 6.27
C THR A 56 -3.89 -16.59 6.29
N LEU A 57 -2.61 -16.57 5.92
CA LEU A 57 -1.73 -17.74 6.00
C LEU A 57 -1.53 -18.23 7.44
N GLN A 58 -1.35 -17.32 8.40
CA GLN A 58 -1.28 -17.68 9.83
C GLN A 58 -2.56 -18.37 10.31
N ARG A 59 -3.72 -17.89 9.85
CA ARG A 59 -5.02 -18.48 10.16
C ARG A 59 -5.15 -19.87 9.55
N GLU A 60 -4.77 -20.06 8.29
CA GLU A 60 -4.79 -21.37 7.61
C GLU A 60 -3.87 -22.37 8.30
N LYS A 61 -2.64 -21.97 8.64
CA LYS A 61 -1.73 -22.79 9.46
C LYS A 61 -2.39 -23.21 10.78
N SER A 62 -3.07 -22.29 11.45
CA SER A 62 -3.77 -22.60 12.72
C SER A 62 -4.94 -23.58 12.51
N TYR A 63 -5.70 -23.45 11.41
CA TYR A 63 -6.74 -24.41 11.06
C TYR A 63 -6.18 -25.79 10.73
N TYR A 64 -5.06 -25.85 10.02
CA TYR A 64 -4.39 -27.10 9.70
C TYR A 64 -3.90 -27.82 10.96
N GLU A 65 -3.25 -27.10 11.88
CA GLU A 65 -2.83 -27.65 13.18
C GLU A 65 -4.03 -28.06 14.05
N LEU A 66 -5.14 -27.32 13.97
CA LEU A 66 -6.39 -27.69 14.63
C LEU A 66 -6.91 -29.01 14.08
N GLY A 67 -7.00 -29.16 12.76
CA GLY A 67 -7.41 -30.41 12.10
C GLY A 67 -6.57 -31.61 12.55
N LYS A 68 -5.23 -31.47 12.52
CA LYS A 68 -4.31 -32.52 13.02
C LYS A 68 -4.57 -32.89 14.47
N ALA A 69 -4.82 -31.89 15.33
CA ALA A 69 -5.08 -32.13 16.74
C ALA A 69 -6.43 -32.84 16.92
N LEU A 70 -7.48 -32.44 16.20
CA LEU A 70 -8.81 -33.05 16.30
C LEU A 70 -8.81 -34.52 15.86
N VAL A 71 -8.00 -34.90 14.87
CA VAL A 71 -7.83 -36.32 14.47
C VAL A 71 -7.16 -37.14 15.57
N LYS A 72 -6.23 -36.55 16.33
CA LYS A 72 -5.48 -37.24 17.38
C LYS A 72 -6.22 -37.33 18.72
N PHE A 73 -7.18 -36.44 18.99
CA PHE A 73 -7.89 -36.39 20.26
C PHE A 73 -9.32 -36.92 20.14
N PRO A 74 -9.77 -37.80 21.06
CA PRO A 74 -11.18 -38.18 21.12
C PRO A 74 -12.06 -36.95 21.40
N LYS A 75 -13.24 -36.91 20.76
CA LYS A 75 -14.19 -35.77 20.86
C LYS A 75 -14.51 -35.36 22.29
N SER A 76 -14.59 -36.32 23.21
CA SER A 76 -14.84 -36.08 24.64
C SER A 76 -13.77 -35.22 25.33
N LYS A 77 -12.54 -35.18 24.80
CA LYS A 77 -11.43 -34.40 25.37
C LYS A 77 -11.22 -33.05 24.67
N TRP A 78 -12.05 -32.68 23.69
CA TRP A 78 -11.86 -31.44 22.94
C TRP A 78 -12.04 -30.19 23.79
N GLY A 79 -13.04 -30.18 24.68
CA GLY A 79 -13.35 -29.04 25.56
C GLY A 79 -12.29 -28.76 26.63
N ASN A 80 -11.53 -29.79 27.04
CA ASN A 80 -10.53 -29.69 28.11
C ASN A 80 -9.11 -29.50 27.58
N SER A 81 -8.91 -29.47 26.26
CA SER A 81 -7.59 -29.34 25.65
C SER A 81 -7.18 -27.87 25.54
N GLN A 82 -6.23 -27.46 26.39
CA GLN A 82 -5.60 -26.14 26.33
C GLN A 82 -5.03 -25.83 24.93
N LYS A 83 -4.49 -26.86 24.25
CA LYS A 83 -3.93 -26.73 22.91
C LYS A 83 -5.00 -26.36 21.87
N LEU A 84 -6.16 -27.01 21.92
CA LEU A 84 -7.29 -26.70 21.02
C LEU A 84 -7.87 -25.31 21.34
N ALA A 85 -8.02 -24.98 22.62
CA ALA A 85 -8.48 -23.66 23.05
C ALA A 85 -7.56 -22.53 22.55
N ASN A 86 -6.24 -22.73 22.62
CA ASN A 86 -5.26 -21.76 22.12
C ASN A 86 -5.32 -21.60 20.60
N LEU A 87 -5.44 -22.71 19.84
CA LEU A 87 -5.60 -22.66 18.38
C LEU A 87 -6.87 -21.90 17.98
N LEU A 88 -7.99 -22.15 18.66
CA LEU A 88 -9.25 -21.42 18.43
C LEU A 88 -9.13 -19.93 18.76
N LYS A 89 -8.44 -19.56 19.84
CA LYS A 89 -8.15 -18.15 20.17
C LYS A 89 -7.30 -17.48 19.09
N SER A 90 -6.26 -18.16 18.61
CA SER A 90 -5.40 -17.67 17.52
C SER A 90 -6.21 -17.42 16.24
N ILE A 91 -7.05 -18.38 15.84
CA ILE A 91 -7.95 -18.26 14.68
C ILE A 91 -8.90 -17.07 14.84
N LYS A 92 -9.57 -16.93 16.00
CA LYS A 92 -10.49 -15.81 16.27
C LYS A 92 -9.76 -14.47 16.20
N SER A 93 -8.58 -14.38 16.81
CA SER A 93 -7.78 -13.14 16.81
C SER A 93 -7.32 -12.75 15.40
N ALA A 94 -6.88 -13.72 14.59
CA ALA A 94 -6.51 -13.49 13.20
C ALA A 94 -7.71 -13.02 12.36
N ASN A 95 -8.87 -13.65 12.51
CA ASN A 95 -10.11 -13.24 11.84
C ASN A 95 -10.51 -11.80 12.19
N LEU A 96 -10.43 -11.41 13.46
CA LEU A 96 -10.70 -10.03 13.89
C LEU A 96 -9.72 -9.04 13.27
N LYS A 97 -8.42 -9.36 13.26
CA LYS A 97 -7.38 -8.51 12.65
C LYS A 97 -7.59 -8.35 11.15
N ILE A 98 -7.90 -9.44 10.43
CA ILE A 98 -8.22 -9.40 8.99
C ILE A 98 -9.46 -8.54 8.75
N LYS A 99 -10.54 -8.73 9.50
CA LYS A 99 -11.78 -7.95 9.36
C LYS A 99 -11.55 -6.46 9.61
N LYS A 100 -10.71 -6.11 10.61
CA LYS A 100 -10.34 -4.71 10.88
C LYS A 100 -9.52 -4.11 9.73
N LYS A 101 -8.56 -4.85 9.17
CA LYS A 101 -7.71 -4.37 8.08
C LYS A 101 -8.41 -4.28 6.73
N LYS A 102 -9.43 -5.11 6.47
CA LYS A 102 -10.27 -5.02 5.26
C LYS A 102 -11.31 -3.88 5.31
N LYS A 103 -11.56 -3.31 6.48
CA LYS A 103 -12.49 -2.18 6.68
C LYS A 103 -11.80 -0.82 6.64
N LYS A 104 -10.46 -0.81 6.73
CA LYS A 104 -9.63 0.36 6.44
C LYS A 104 -9.41 0.40 4.94
#